data_AF-A0A8J7ZID5-F1
#
_entry.id   AF-A0A8J7ZID5-F1
#
_cell.length_a   1.000
_cell.length_b   1.000
_cell.length_c   1.000
_cell.angle_alpha   90.00
_cell.angle_beta   90.00
_cell.angle_gamma   90.00
#
_symmetry.space_group_name_H-M   'P 1'
#
loop_
_entity.id
_entity.type
_entity.pdbx_description
1 polymer ?
#
loop_
_entity_poly.entity_id
_entity_poly.type
_entity_poly.pdbx_seq_one_letter_code
_entity_poly.pdbx_strand_id
1 'polypeptide(L)'
;MRDDDAPAGDAPVGDADATDAGDAPPLHGSNAPAVAVVGAQTPGNVGTIARAMKNFGMTELLLVDPPEDVWDPDGVAYGYAGHAREDVMPGAREVDLDDLVENYYTVGCTATTNEDCRSHVRFPFYTPAELPEHLAGVDADVCLVFGREDRGLDNAELERLDAVSSIPASADYPVLNLGQAATVTLYEMREATVAETQHPDRVRERASEREIERLYTEFESVLDAINHPDAKRQKTTRMFRRLLARTHPTEREVSTLTGILRRASERPERDD
;
A
#
# COMPACT_ATOMS: atom_id res chain seq x y z
N MET A 1 50.02 -19.96 41.01
CA MET A 1 49.34 -18.66 41.15
C MET A 1 48.52 -18.54 39.87
N ARG A 2 47.42 -19.30 39.79
CA ARG A 2 46.07 -18.91 40.24
C ARG A 2 45.63 -17.66 39.47
N ASP A 3 44.90 -17.90 38.39
CA ASP A 3 43.43 -17.67 38.28
C ASP A 3 43.30 -16.25 37.66
N ASP A 4 42.60 -16.02 36.55
CA ASP A 4 41.19 -16.28 36.37
C ASP A 4 40.80 -16.54 34.90
N ASP A 5 39.97 -17.56 34.78
CA ASP A 5 39.09 -17.92 33.69
C ASP A 5 37.80 -17.05 33.74
N ALA A 6 37.03 -17.10 32.65
CA ALA A 6 35.60 -16.73 32.49
C ALA A 6 35.24 -15.29 32.03
N PRO A 7 34.05 -15.12 31.39
CA PRO A 7 33.69 -15.74 30.12
C PRO A 7 33.15 -14.71 29.10
N ALA A 8 33.07 -15.15 27.84
CA ALA A 8 32.37 -14.44 26.78
C ALA A 8 30.89 -14.20 27.16
N GLY A 9 30.52 -12.94 27.31
CA GLY A 9 29.14 -12.51 27.49
C GLY A 9 28.39 -12.58 26.17
N ASP A 10 27.35 -13.40 26.18
CA ASP A 10 26.30 -13.48 25.17
C ASP A 10 25.68 -12.09 24.97
N ALA A 11 25.82 -11.51 23.79
CA ALA A 11 25.09 -10.31 23.42
C ALA A 11 23.62 -10.71 23.23
N PRO A 12 22.65 -10.00 23.84
CA PRO A 12 21.25 -10.29 23.59
C PRO A 12 20.99 -9.98 22.12
N VAL A 13 20.59 -11.02 21.38
CA VAL A 13 19.94 -10.87 20.07
C VAL A 13 18.70 -10.05 20.36
N GLY A 14 18.75 -8.75 20.03
CA GLY A 14 17.61 -7.88 20.10
C GLY A 14 16.51 -8.49 19.25
N ASP A 15 15.33 -8.67 19.85
CA ASP A 15 14.10 -8.88 19.12
C ASP A 15 14.04 -7.81 18.03
N ALA A 16 14.17 -8.25 16.79
CA ALA A 16 13.74 -7.46 15.65
C ALA A 16 12.22 -7.40 15.79
N ASP A 17 11.78 -6.36 16.50
CA ASP A 17 10.38 -5.95 16.53
C ASP A 17 9.93 -5.89 15.08
N ALA A 18 8.98 -6.76 14.75
CA ALA A 18 8.38 -6.79 13.45
C ALA A 18 7.73 -5.42 13.26
N THR A 19 8.39 -4.55 12.50
CA THR A 19 7.85 -3.23 12.14
C THR A 19 6.47 -3.48 11.56
N ASP A 20 5.49 -2.98 12.30
CA ASP A 20 4.11 -2.85 11.91
C ASP A 20 4.06 -2.03 10.62
N ALA A 21 4.15 -2.72 9.48
CA ALA A 21 3.90 -2.15 8.17
C ALA A 21 2.39 -2.02 8.02
N GLY A 22 1.81 -1.05 8.75
CA GLY A 22 0.37 -0.96 8.89
C GLY A 22 -0.19 0.40 9.25
N ASP A 23 0.62 1.38 9.69
CA ASP A 23 0.07 2.67 10.10
C ASP A 23 0.97 3.81 9.62
N ALA A 24 0.75 4.24 8.37
CA ALA A 24 1.27 5.54 7.93
C ALA A 24 0.62 6.61 8.83
N PRO A 25 1.40 7.52 9.44
CA PRO A 25 0.83 8.50 10.34
C PRO A 25 -0.27 9.31 9.62
N PRO A 26 -1.42 9.56 10.27
CA PRO A 26 -2.51 10.28 9.64
C PRO A 26 -2.04 11.68 9.26
N LEU A 27 -2.48 12.15 8.09
CA LEU A 27 -2.22 13.53 7.66
C LEU A 27 -2.77 14.50 8.71
N HIS A 28 -2.01 15.56 9.01
CA HIS A 28 -2.51 16.64 9.84
C HIS A 28 -3.57 17.43 9.04
N GLY A 29 -4.75 17.64 9.65
CA GLY A 29 -5.95 18.09 8.95
C GLY A 29 -6.85 16.91 8.57
N SER A 30 -8.15 17.03 8.78
CA SER A 30 -9.12 15.94 8.60
C SER A 30 -9.38 15.53 7.14
N ASN A 31 -8.58 16.03 6.19
CA ASN A 31 -8.92 16.02 4.77
C ASN A 31 -7.84 15.29 3.97
N ALA A 32 -8.27 14.38 3.09
CA ALA A 32 -7.40 13.81 2.08
C ALA A 32 -6.81 14.92 1.18
N PRO A 33 -5.60 14.73 0.60
CA PRO A 33 -5.01 15.74 -0.27
C PRO A 33 -5.91 16.10 -1.45
N ALA A 34 -5.98 17.39 -1.76
CA ALA A 34 -6.52 17.87 -3.02
C ALA A 34 -5.62 17.41 -4.19
N VAL A 35 -6.20 17.30 -5.37
CA VAL A 35 -5.47 16.96 -6.60
C VAL A 35 -5.67 18.06 -7.61
N ALA A 36 -4.57 18.69 -8.04
CA ALA A 36 -4.57 19.72 -9.07
C ALA A 36 -3.99 19.20 -10.39
N VAL A 37 -4.59 19.62 -11.50
CA VAL A 37 -4.07 19.35 -12.85
C VAL A 37 -3.85 20.67 -13.58
N VAL A 38 -2.61 20.93 -13.97
CA VAL A 38 -2.19 22.18 -14.61
C VAL A 38 -2.05 21.97 -16.12
N GLY A 39 -2.90 22.66 -16.88
CA GLY A 39 -2.86 22.71 -18.33
C GLY A 39 -3.09 21.37 -19.01
N ALA A 40 -4.00 20.54 -18.47
CA ALA A 40 -4.38 19.27 -19.09
C ALA A 40 -4.75 19.50 -20.57
N GLN A 41 -4.13 18.78 -21.49
CA GLN A 41 -4.42 18.93 -22.92
C GLN A 41 -5.61 18.08 -23.35
N THR A 42 -5.83 16.95 -22.68
CA THR A 42 -6.90 16.03 -23.02
C THR A 42 -7.87 15.85 -21.85
N PRO A 43 -9.19 16.04 -22.06
CA PRO A 43 -10.20 15.79 -21.02
C PRO A 43 -10.17 14.36 -20.48
N GLY A 44 -9.77 13.39 -21.31
CA GLY A 44 -9.67 11.98 -20.91
C GLY A 44 -8.69 11.73 -19.77
N ASN A 45 -7.59 12.48 -19.68
CA ASN A 45 -6.67 12.38 -18.55
C ASN A 45 -7.29 12.94 -17.28
N VAL A 46 -8.02 14.06 -17.34
CA VAL A 46 -8.77 14.58 -16.18
C VAL A 46 -9.77 13.55 -15.68
N GLY A 47 -10.54 12.91 -16.57
CA GLY A 47 -11.44 11.82 -16.21
C GLY A 47 -10.71 10.64 -15.56
N THR A 48 -9.57 10.23 -16.13
CA THR A 48 -8.76 9.14 -15.56
C THR A 48 -8.23 9.47 -14.17
N ILE A 49 -7.80 10.71 -13.94
CA ILE A 49 -7.37 11.22 -12.63
C ILE A 49 -8.53 11.22 -11.65
N ALA A 50 -9.69 11.77 -12.02
CA ALA A 50 -10.88 11.77 -11.18
C ALA A 50 -11.29 10.34 -10.76
N ARG A 51 -11.18 9.38 -11.69
CA ARG A 51 -11.42 7.96 -11.38
C ARG A 51 -10.41 7.43 -10.36
N ALA A 52 -9.12 7.75 -10.52
CA ALA A 52 -8.08 7.33 -9.59
C ALA A 52 -8.26 7.97 -8.20
N MET A 53 -8.61 9.25 -8.13
CA MET A 53 -8.97 9.94 -6.89
C MET A 53 -10.07 9.19 -6.14
N LYS A 54 -11.16 8.83 -6.83
CA LYS A 54 -12.25 8.05 -6.22
C LYS A 54 -11.82 6.67 -5.75
N ASN A 55 -10.91 6.00 -6.48
CA ASN A 55 -10.38 4.70 -6.04
C ASN A 55 -9.56 4.81 -4.74
N PHE A 56 -8.93 5.96 -4.49
CA PHE A 56 -7.98 6.16 -3.40
C PHE A 56 -8.43 7.21 -2.38
N GLY A 57 -9.74 7.53 -2.32
CA GLY A 57 -10.30 8.32 -1.23
C GLY A 57 -10.08 9.84 -1.32
N MET A 58 -9.63 10.37 -2.47
CA MET A 58 -9.57 11.82 -2.69
C MET A 58 -10.81 12.31 -3.44
N THR A 59 -11.29 13.50 -3.10
CA THR A 59 -12.53 14.05 -3.66
C THR A 59 -12.39 15.45 -4.24
N GLU A 60 -11.39 16.22 -3.81
CA GLU A 60 -11.19 17.59 -4.24
C GLU A 60 -10.31 17.67 -5.49
N LEU A 61 -10.94 17.95 -6.64
CA LEU A 61 -10.28 18.11 -7.93
C LEU A 61 -10.19 19.59 -8.31
N LEU A 62 -8.97 20.07 -8.55
CA LEU A 62 -8.66 21.44 -8.94
C LEU A 62 -8.06 21.44 -10.34
N LEU A 63 -8.51 22.34 -11.20
CA LEU A 63 -8.09 22.42 -12.58
C LEU A 63 -7.55 23.82 -12.88
N VAL A 64 -6.31 23.91 -13.37
CA VAL A 64 -5.70 25.16 -13.83
C VAL A 64 -5.61 25.09 -15.35
N ASP A 65 -6.20 26.06 -16.05
CA ASP A 65 -6.27 26.11 -17.51
C ASP A 65 -6.76 24.77 -18.17
N PRO A 66 -7.90 24.18 -17.77
CA PRO A 66 -8.37 22.94 -18.38
C PRO A 66 -8.94 23.13 -19.80
N PRO A 67 -9.11 22.05 -20.57
CA PRO A 67 -9.86 22.10 -21.83
C PRO A 67 -11.31 22.52 -21.58
N GLU A 68 -11.88 23.33 -22.47
CA GLU A 68 -13.26 23.85 -22.32
C GLU A 68 -14.32 22.74 -22.20
N ASP A 69 -14.11 21.61 -22.88
CA ASP A 69 -15.03 20.46 -22.90
C ASP A 69 -14.87 19.51 -21.71
N VAL A 70 -14.01 19.83 -20.73
CA VAL A 70 -13.85 19.02 -19.50
C VAL A 70 -15.14 18.93 -18.69
N TRP A 71 -15.98 19.97 -18.78
CA TRP A 71 -17.21 20.13 -17.99
C TRP A 71 -18.43 19.46 -18.61
N ASP A 72 -18.34 18.94 -19.85
CA ASP A 72 -19.47 18.30 -20.52
C ASP A 72 -19.81 16.95 -19.86
N PRO A 73 -21.00 16.78 -19.24
CA PRO A 73 -21.40 15.53 -18.60
C PRO A 73 -21.51 14.32 -19.55
N ASP A 74 -21.66 14.58 -20.85
CA ASP A 74 -21.68 13.60 -21.93
C ASP A 74 -20.33 13.54 -22.68
N GLY A 75 -19.35 14.34 -22.25
CA GLY A 75 -18.03 14.48 -22.83
C GLY A 75 -17.01 13.43 -22.40
N VAL A 76 -15.78 13.56 -22.93
CA VAL A 76 -14.72 12.57 -22.76
C VAL A 76 -14.26 12.44 -21.31
N ALA A 77 -14.13 13.54 -20.56
CA ALA A 77 -13.72 13.49 -19.15
C ALA A 77 -14.70 12.67 -18.30
N TYR A 78 -16.00 12.97 -18.40
CA TYR A 78 -17.05 12.24 -17.69
C TYR A 78 -17.16 10.78 -18.13
N GLY A 79 -16.87 10.48 -19.40
CA GLY A 79 -16.81 9.10 -19.91
C GLY A 79 -15.67 8.29 -19.29
N TYR A 80 -14.50 8.89 -19.05
CA TYR A 80 -13.33 8.23 -18.46
C TYR A 80 -13.36 8.17 -16.93
N ALA A 81 -14.11 9.08 -16.29
CA ALA A 81 -14.25 9.18 -14.83
C ALA A 81 -14.92 7.98 -14.15
N GLY A 82 -15.68 7.15 -14.90
CA GLY A 82 -16.47 6.08 -14.30
C GLY A 82 -17.45 6.64 -13.26
N HIS A 83 -17.51 6.05 -12.06
CA HIS A 83 -18.38 6.57 -10.99
C HIS A 83 -17.91 7.90 -10.39
N ALA A 84 -16.69 8.36 -10.67
CA ALA A 84 -16.23 9.70 -10.24
C ALA A 84 -16.99 10.83 -10.95
N ARG A 85 -17.76 10.51 -12.00
CA ARG A 85 -18.69 11.42 -12.66
C ARG A 85 -19.82 11.91 -11.75
N GLU A 86 -20.12 11.19 -10.67
CA GLU A 86 -21.27 11.44 -9.80
C GLU A 86 -20.95 12.42 -8.65
N ASP A 87 -19.66 12.52 -8.28
CA ASP A 87 -19.21 13.28 -7.11
C ASP A 87 -17.92 14.09 -7.34
N VAL A 88 -16.83 13.47 -7.81
CA VAL A 88 -15.55 14.17 -8.01
C VAL A 88 -15.63 15.18 -9.16
N MET A 89 -16.11 14.77 -10.33
CA MET A 89 -16.23 15.67 -11.50
C MET A 89 -17.19 16.85 -11.25
N PRO A 90 -18.41 16.65 -10.71
CA PRO A 90 -19.30 17.77 -10.37
C PRO A 90 -18.75 18.71 -9.28
N GLY A 91 -17.86 18.21 -8.42
CA GLY A 91 -17.18 18.99 -7.40
C GLY A 91 -15.89 19.66 -7.87
N ALA A 92 -15.44 19.41 -9.10
CA ALA A 92 -14.21 19.96 -9.63
C ALA A 92 -14.33 21.48 -9.81
N ARG A 93 -13.24 22.21 -9.54
CA ARG A 93 -13.19 23.67 -9.61
C ARG A 93 -12.05 24.13 -10.51
N GLU A 94 -12.34 25.10 -11.36
CA GLU A 94 -11.31 25.86 -12.06
C GLU A 94 -10.70 26.88 -11.09
N VAL A 95 -9.37 26.92 -11.01
CA VAL A 95 -8.59 27.80 -10.14
C VAL A 95 -7.31 28.23 -10.85
N ASP A 96 -6.66 29.28 -10.36
CA ASP A 96 -5.35 29.68 -10.86
C ASP A 96 -4.22 29.02 -10.04
N LEU A 97 -3.01 29.00 -10.57
CA LEU A 97 -1.84 28.50 -9.83
C LEU A 97 -1.59 29.29 -8.53
N ASP A 98 -1.93 30.58 -8.53
CA ASP A 98 -1.84 31.45 -7.35
C ASP A 98 -2.74 30.95 -6.22
N ASP A 99 -3.98 30.52 -6.53
CA ASP A 99 -4.88 29.93 -5.54
C ASP A 99 -4.29 28.66 -4.91
N LEU A 100 -3.62 27.81 -5.70
CA LEU A 100 -2.99 26.60 -5.18
C LEU A 100 -1.89 26.92 -4.17
N VAL A 101 -1.00 27.85 -4.52
CA VAL A 101 0.16 28.23 -3.71
C VAL A 101 -0.25 28.97 -2.43
N GLU A 102 -1.34 29.76 -2.48
CA GLU A 102 -1.79 30.53 -1.32
C GLU A 102 -2.59 29.72 -0.30
N ASN A 103 -3.24 28.63 -0.74
CA ASN A 103 -4.18 27.88 0.11
C ASN A 103 -3.71 26.47 0.50
N TYR A 104 -2.67 25.94 -0.14
CA TYR A 104 -2.22 24.56 0.10
C TYR A 104 -0.71 24.47 0.29
N TYR A 105 -0.27 23.45 1.03
CA TYR A 105 1.05 22.90 0.88
C TYR A 105 1.11 22.06 -0.41
N THR A 106 1.89 22.52 -1.37
CA THR A 106 1.87 22.00 -2.74
C THR A 106 3.01 21.02 -3.02
N VAL A 107 2.67 19.90 -3.67
CA VAL A 107 3.64 18.90 -4.13
C VAL A 107 3.58 18.79 -5.64
N GLY A 108 4.58 19.32 -6.33
CA GLY A 108 4.72 19.23 -7.79
C GLY A 108 5.22 17.87 -8.24
N CYS A 109 4.41 17.14 -9.01
CA CYS A 109 4.78 15.83 -9.55
C CYS A 109 5.52 15.96 -10.90
N THR A 110 6.71 15.36 -11.01
CA THR A 110 7.52 15.43 -12.22
C THR A 110 8.33 14.17 -12.53
N ALA A 111 8.51 13.86 -13.82
CA ALA A 111 9.36 12.76 -14.27
C ALA A 111 10.87 13.11 -14.29
N THR A 112 11.21 14.40 -14.20
CA THR A 112 12.60 14.87 -14.29
C THR A 112 13.03 15.45 -12.96
N THR A 113 14.02 14.81 -12.35
CA THR A 113 14.76 15.33 -11.19
C THR A 113 16.06 16.00 -11.66
N ASN A 114 16.69 16.80 -10.81
CA ASN A 114 18.00 17.37 -11.13
C ASN A 114 19.10 16.30 -11.10
N GLU A 115 20.07 16.41 -12.00
CA GLU A 115 21.23 15.50 -12.06
C GLU A 115 22.16 15.63 -10.83
N ASP A 116 22.18 16.81 -10.20
CA ASP A 116 22.93 17.07 -8.98
C ASP A 116 22.19 18.02 -8.01
N CYS A 117 22.70 18.10 -6.78
CA CYS A 117 22.09 18.89 -5.70
C CYS A 117 22.35 20.41 -5.78
N ARG A 118 22.92 20.91 -6.89
CA ARG A 118 23.28 22.35 -7.03
C ARG A 118 22.13 23.20 -7.54
N SER A 119 21.08 22.57 -8.07
CA SER A 119 19.84 23.23 -8.45
C SER A 119 18.72 22.76 -7.52
N HIS A 120 17.92 23.70 -7.03
CA HIS A 120 16.85 23.42 -6.06
C HIS A 120 15.46 23.29 -6.69
N VAL A 121 15.31 23.60 -7.98
CA VAL A 121 14.00 23.59 -8.65
C VAL A 121 13.34 22.20 -8.64
N ARG A 122 14.16 21.15 -8.70
CA ARG A 122 13.70 19.74 -8.74
C ARG A 122 14.44 18.88 -7.71
N PHE A 123 14.99 19.51 -6.67
CA PHE A 123 15.74 18.85 -5.59
C PHE A 123 15.69 19.65 -4.27
N PRO A 124 15.52 19.01 -3.10
CA PRO A 124 15.28 17.57 -2.92
C PRO A 124 13.93 17.15 -3.49
N PHE A 125 13.81 15.88 -3.85
CA PHE A 125 12.54 15.28 -4.28
C PHE A 125 12.20 14.13 -3.35
N TYR A 126 10.91 13.82 -3.26
CA TYR A 126 10.38 12.63 -2.63
C TYR A 126 9.89 11.66 -3.70
N THR A 127 9.97 10.37 -3.43
CA THR A 127 9.19 9.38 -4.18
C THR A 127 7.75 9.38 -3.65
N PRO A 128 6.75 8.94 -4.44
CA PRO A 128 5.39 8.85 -3.93
C PRO A 128 5.25 7.97 -2.67
N ALA A 129 6.09 6.95 -2.50
CA ALA A 129 6.09 6.10 -1.32
C ALA A 129 6.59 6.81 -0.05
N GLU A 130 7.39 7.88 -0.20
CA GLU A 130 7.89 8.69 0.92
C GLU A 130 6.92 9.84 1.27
N LEU A 131 5.97 10.16 0.38
CA LEU A 131 5.03 11.27 0.59
C LEU A 131 4.16 11.10 1.84
N PRO A 132 3.57 9.93 2.16
CA PRO A 132 2.74 9.81 3.36
C PRO A 132 3.48 10.20 4.64
N GLU A 133 4.72 9.74 4.81
CA GLU A 133 5.54 10.05 5.98
C GLU A 133 5.96 11.53 5.99
N HIS A 134 6.39 12.07 4.85
CA HIS A 134 6.76 13.49 4.73
C HIS A 134 5.57 14.43 5.05
N LEU A 135 4.40 14.13 4.49
CA LEU A 135 3.22 14.97 4.60
C LEU A 135 2.52 14.84 5.96
N ALA A 136 2.74 13.76 6.71
CA ALA A 136 2.21 13.62 8.05
C ALA A 136 2.72 14.70 9.02
N GLY A 137 3.87 15.34 8.75
CA GLY A 137 4.39 16.45 9.55
C GLY A 137 3.90 17.84 9.11
N VAL A 138 3.09 17.95 8.06
CA VAL A 138 2.66 19.22 7.46
C VAL A 138 1.32 19.65 8.05
N ASP A 139 1.31 20.74 8.82
CA ASP A 139 0.09 21.34 9.39
C ASP A 139 -0.56 22.34 8.41
N ALA A 140 -1.00 21.83 7.26
CA ALA A 140 -1.69 22.59 6.20
C ALA A 140 -2.48 21.65 5.28
N ASP A 141 -3.49 22.17 4.59
CA ASP A 141 -4.17 21.41 3.52
C ASP A 141 -3.17 21.10 2.40
N VAL A 142 -3.10 19.85 1.96
CA VAL A 142 -2.11 19.39 0.96
C VAL A 142 -2.73 19.35 -0.43
N CYS A 143 -1.98 19.77 -1.45
CA CYS A 143 -2.35 19.62 -2.85
C CYS A 143 -1.27 18.90 -3.66
N LEU A 144 -1.64 17.80 -4.32
CA LEU A 144 -0.79 17.08 -5.27
C LEU A 144 -1.00 17.66 -6.66
N VAL A 145 0.04 18.28 -7.23
CA VAL A 145 -0.05 19.06 -8.47
C VAL A 145 0.58 18.29 -9.63
N PHE A 146 -0.21 17.96 -10.64
CA PHE A 146 0.24 17.29 -11.86
C PHE A 146 0.25 18.27 -13.04
N GLY A 147 1.29 18.20 -13.86
CA GLY A 147 1.43 19.07 -15.03
C GLY A 147 0.90 18.47 -16.34
N ARG A 148 1.22 19.18 -17.43
CA ARG A 148 0.78 18.89 -18.80
C ARG A 148 1.34 17.56 -19.32
N GLU A 149 0.63 16.90 -20.24
CA GLU A 149 1.02 15.59 -20.78
C GLU A 149 2.37 15.58 -21.50
N ASP A 150 2.69 16.64 -22.23
CA ASP A 150 3.84 16.72 -23.12
C ASP A 150 5.11 17.22 -22.43
N ARG A 151 4.96 18.16 -21.49
CA ARG A 151 6.09 18.87 -20.85
C ARG A 151 6.03 18.92 -19.33
N GLY A 152 4.96 18.41 -18.71
CA GLY A 152 4.77 18.47 -17.26
C GLY A 152 4.58 19.89 -16.74
N LEU A 153 4.99 20.09 -15.48
CA LEU A 153 5.14 21.41 -14.86
C LEU A 153 6.44 22.04 -15.34
N ASP A 154 6.36 23.30 -15.77
CA ASP A 154 7.54 24.06 -16.12
C ASP A 154 8.32 24.48 -14.86
N ASN A 155 9.54 24.98 -15.05
CA ASN A 155 10.38 25.34 -13.91
C ASN A 155 9.83 26.54 -13.13
N ALA A 156 9.16 27.48 -13.79
CA ALA A 156 8.58 28.65 -13.11
C ALA A 156 7.37 28.24 -12.26
N GLU A 157 6.61 27.24 -12.68
CA GLU A 157 5.55 26.61 -11.89
C GLU A 157 6.15 25.85 -10.70
N LEU A 158 7.14 24.98 -10.93
CA LEU A 158 7.78 24.20 -9.87
C LEU A 158 8.49 25.06 -8.81
N GLU A 159 9.12 26.17 -9.22
CA GLU A 159 9.78 27.12 -8.32
C GLU A 159 8.83 27.75 -7.29
N ARG A 160 7.53 27.68 -7.54
CA ARG A 160 6.48 28.22 -6.66
C ARG A 160 5.88 27.18 -5.73
N LEU A 161 6.16 25.89 -5.93
CA LEU A 161 5.58 24.80 -5.13
C LEU A 161 6.51 24.43 -3.96
N ASP A 162 5.93 23.93 -2.88
CA ASP A 162 6.66 23.67 -1.62
C ASP A 162 7.56 22.45 -1.69
N ALA A 163 7.13 21.41 -2.41
CA ALA A 163 7.87 20.17 -2.58
C ALA A 163 7.75 19.60 -3.98
N VAL A 164 8.67 18.70 -4.33
CA VAL A 164 8.67 17.98 -5.60
C VAL A 164 8.59 16.49 -5.34
N SER A 165 7.76 15.79 -6.11
CA SER A 165 7.68 14.33 -6.12
C SER A 165 8.06 13.77 -7.49
N SER A 166 8.81 12.67 -7.50
CA SER A 166 9.17 11.97 -8.73
C SER A 166 9.02 10.47 -8.59
N ILE A 167 8.31 9.86 -9.55
CA ILE A 167 8.09 8.42 -9.60
C ILE A 167 9.36 7.74 -10.11
N PRO A 168 9.96 6.81 -9.35
CA PRO A 168 11.05 5.99 -9.87
C PRO A 168 10.58 5.15 -11.07
N ALA A 169 11.17 5.41 -12.24
CA ALA A 169 10.84 4.75 -13.50
C ALA A 169 12.12 4.29 -14.21
N SER A 170 11.97 3.59 -15.35
CA SER A 170 13.11 3.15 -16.15
C SER A 170 13.92 4.36 -16.63
N ALA A 171 15.24 4.33 -16.45
CA ALA A 171 16.12 5.40 -16.95
C ALA A 171 16.04 5.57 -18.48
N ASP A 172 15.70 4.50 -19.22
CA ASP A 172 15.55 4.55 -20.68
C ASP A 172 14.24 5.22 -21.12
N TYR A 173 13.21 5.24 -20.26
CA TYR A 173 11.90 5.81 -20.56
C TYR A 173 11.16 6.18 -19.25
N PRO A 174 11.56 7.29 -18.59
CA PRO A 174 11.08 7.62 -17.26
C PRO A 174 9.75 8.38 -17.25
N VAL A 175 9.25 8.80 -18.41
CA VAL A 175 8.05 9.63 -18.54
C VAL A 175 6.81 8.75 -18.61
N LEU A 176 5.93 8.89 -17.62
CA LEU A 176 4.64 8.21 -17.57
C LEU A 176 3.55 9.07 -18.22
N ASN A 177 2.48 8.42 -18.69
CA ASN A 177 1.24 9.15 -19.02
C ASN A 177 0.70 9.85 -17.75
N LEU A 178 0.14 11.04 -17.92
CA LEU A 178 -0.38 11.88 -16.84
C LEU A 178 -1.34 11.14 -15.89
N GLY A 179 -2.36 10.46 -16.44
CA GLY A 179 -3.30 9.67 -15.63
C GLY A 179 -2.64 8.51 -14.89
N GLN A 180 -1.61 7.88 -15.48
CA GLN A 180 -0.83 6.82 -14.82
C GLN A 180 0.03 7.36 -13.69
N ALA A 181 0.72 8.49 -13.91
CA ALA A 181 1.52 9.14 -12.89
C ALA A 181 0.67 9.55 -11.68
N ALA A 182 -0.51 10.12 -11.93
CA ALA A 182 -1.49 10.39 -10.89
C ALA A 182 -1.93 9.10 -10.19
N THR A 183 -2.32 8.06 -10.92
CA THR A 183 -2.77 6.79 -10.34
C THR A 183 -1.73 6.18 -9.38
N VAL A 184 -0.45 6.16 -9.76
CA VAL A 184 0.64 5.64 -8.90
C VAL A 184 0.79 6.51 -7.66
N THR A 185 0.79 7.83 -7.82
CA THR A 185 0.99 8.75 -6.70
C THR A 185 -0.17 8.66 -5.70
N LEU A 186 -1.41 8.65 -6.19
CA LEU A 186 -2.60 8.52 -5.36
C LEU A 186 -2.71 7.14 -4.70
N TYR A 187 -2.24 6.08 -5.35
CA TYR A 187 -2.15 4.75 -4.74
C TYR A 187 -1.21 4.73 -3.53
N GLU A 188 -0.08 5.43 -3.57
CA GLU A 188 0.83 5.47 -2.41
C GLU A 188 0.26 6.25 -1.23
N MET A 189 -0.66 7.19 -1.49
CA MET A 189 -1.38 7.91 -0.44
C MET A 189 -2.51 7.10 0.22
N ARG A 190 -2.85 5.91 -0.31
CA ARG A 190 -4.04 5.14 0.12
C ARG A 190 -4.10 4.84 1.61
N GLU A 191 -2.96 4.59 2.27
CA GLU A 191 -2.93 4.25 3.70
C GLU A 191 -3.41 5.44 4.54
N ALA A 192 -3.16 6.68 4.06
CA ALA A 192 -3.61 7.90 4.71
C ALA A 192 -5.03 8.33 4.31
N THR A 193 -5.56 7.86 3.19
CA THR A 193 -6.81 8.37 2.61
C THR A 193 -7.94 7.35 2.49
N VAL A 194 -7.65 6.05 2.58
CA VAL A 194 -8.62 4.96 2.44
C VAL A 194 -8.75 4.24 3.78
N ALA A 195 -9.85 4.49 4.50
CA ALA A 195 -10.11 3.87 5.79
C ALA A 195 -10.44 2.36 5.69
N GLU A 196 -11.11 1.94 4.60
CA GLU A 196 -11.51 0.55 4.38
C GLU A 196 -11.31 0.18 2.91
N THR A 197 -10.93 -1.07 2.64
CA THR A 197 -10.75 -1.57 1.27
C THR A 197 -11.79 -2.64 0.94
N GLN A 198 -11.95 -2.97 -0.35
CA GLN A 198 -12.78 -4.09 -0.79
C GLN A 198 -12.29 -5.48 -0.32
N HIS A 199 -11.10 -5.55 0.29
CA HIS A 199 -10.54 -6.81 0.75
C HIS A 199 -11.01 -7.11 2.17
N PRO A 200 -11.29 -8.39 2.49
CA PRO A 200 -11.53 -8.78 3.87
C PRO A 200 -10.29 -8.51 4.71
N ASP A 201 -10.51 -8.29 6.01
CA ASP A 201 -9.42 -8.21 6.95
C ASP A 201 -8.51 -9.44 6.80
N ARG A 202 -7.21 -9.18 6.61
CA ARG A 202 -6.20 -10.21 6.41
C ARG A 202 -5.71 -10.75 7.74
N VAL A 203 -6.14 -10.21 8.87
CA VAL A 203 -5.94 -10.78 10.19
C VAL A 203 -6.45 -12.23 10.17
N ARG A 204 -5.50 -13.15 10.06
CA ARG A 204 -5.77 -14.58 10.15
C ARG A 204 -6.02 -14.89 11.61
N GLU A 205 -7.29 -15.06 11.98
CA GLU A 205 -7.63 -15.60 13.29
C GLU A 205 -7.10 -17.03 13.39
N ARG A 206 -5.97 -17.18 14.07
CA ARG A 206 -5.38 -18.48 14.37
C ARG A 206 -6.35 -19.26 15.25
N ALA A 207 -6.52 -20.55 14.93
CA ALA A 207 -7.33 -21.46 15.72
C ALA A 207 -6.90 -21.46 17.19
N SER A 208 -7.86 -21.73 18.07
CA SER A 208 -7.57 -21.86 19.49
C SER A 208 -6.53 -22.97 19.74
N GLU A 209 -5.65 -22.78 20.74
CA GLU A 209 -4.66 -23.81 21.09
C GLU A 209 -5.30 -25.17 21.39
N ARG A 210 -6.54 -25.15 21.90
CA ARG A 210 -7.32 -26.35 22.18
C ARG A 210 -7.61 -27.15 20.90
N GLU A 211 -7.97 -26.48 19.81
CA GLU A 211 -8.24 -27.14 18.54
C GLU A 211 -6.97 -27.62 17.86
N ILE A 212 -5.89 -26.85 17.98
CA ILE A 212 -4.57 -27.24 17.47
C ILE A 212 -4.03 -28.48 18.21
N GLU A 213 -4.16 -28.54 19.54
CA GLU A 213 -3.81 -29.74 20.30
C GLU A 213 -4.67 -30.95 19.92
N ARG A 214 -5.97 -30.74 19.63
CA ARG A 214 -6.83 -31.81 19.11
C ARG A 214 -6.32 -32.34 17.77
N LEU A 215 -5.88 -31.48 16.87
CA LEU A 215 -5.28 -31.88 15.60
C LEU A 215 -4.00 -32.70 15.81
N TYR A 216 -3.17 -32.35 16.80
CA TYR A 216 -2.00 -33.16 17.17
C TYR A 216 -2.38 -34.55 17.67
N THR A 217 -3.43 -34.66 18.48
CA THR A 217 -3.95 -35.96 18.94
C THR A 217 -4.42 -36.83 17.78
N GLU A 218 -5.19 -36.29 16.82
CA GLU A 218 -5.61 -37.05 15.63
C GLU A 218 -4.42 -37.47 14.77
N PHE A 219 -3.40 -36.62 14.65
CA PHE A 219 -2.17 -36.99 13.95
C PHE A 219 -1.45 -38.16 14.62
N GLU A 220 -1.42 -38.18 15.95
CA GLU A 220 -0.89 -39.32 16.70
C GLU A 220 -1.71 -40.60 16.47
N SER A 221 -3.05 -40.52 16.44
CA SER A 221 -3.91 -41.66 16.10
C SER A 221 -3.64 -42.21 14.69
N VAL A 222 -3.31 -41.34 13.73
CA VAL A 222 -2.88 -41.77 12.40
C VAL A 222 -1.53 -42.49 12.45
N LEU A 223 -0.57 -42.01 13.23
CA LEU A 223 0.73 -42.70 13.41
C LEU A 223 0.54 -44.10 13.98
N ASP A 224 -0.42 -44.29 14.90
CA ASP A 224 -0.76 -45.60 15.46
C ASP A 224 -1.41 -46.51 14.41
N ALA A 225 -2.39 -46.00 13.66
CA ALA A 225 -3.10 -46.77 12.63
C ALA A 225 -2.18 -47.29 11.51
N ILE A 226 -1.10 -46.55 11.18
CA ILE A 226 -0.13 -46.98 10.17
C ILE A 226 1.05 -47.76 10.74
N ASN A 227 1.01 -48.14 12.03
CA ASN A 227 2.10 -48.83 12.74
C ASN A 227 3.46 -48.08 12.61
N HIS A 228 3.44 -46.75 12.72
CA HIS A 228 4.66 -45.94 12.59
C HIS A 228 5.68 -46.29 13.69
N PRO A 229 6.98 -46.50 13.37
CA PRO A 229 7.96 -47.00 14.35
C PRO A 229 8.12 -46.11 15.60
N ASP A 230 8.02 -46.73 16.78
CA ASP A 230 8.12 -46.05 18.08
C ASP A 230 9.39 -45.19 18.23
N ALA A 231 10.54 -45.71 17.78
CA ALA A 231 11.82 -45.01 17.82
C ALA A 231 11.82 -43.68 17.03
N LYS A 232 10.88 -43.50 16.10
CA LYS A 232 10.74 -42.28 15.28
C LYS A 232 9.54 -41.42 15.67
N ARG A 233 8.60 -41.94 16.47
CA ARG A 233 7.31 -41.29 16.79
C ARG A 233 7.50 -39.89 17.37
N GLN A 234 8.34 -39.76 18.40
CA GLN A 234 8.59 -38.47 19.06
C GLN A 234 9.16 -37.40 18.09
N LYS A 235 10.04 -37.80 17.17
CA LYS A 235 10.63 -36.89 16.17
C LYS A 235 9.57 -36.44 15.16
N THR A 236 8.74 -37.37 14.68
CA THR A 236 7.67 -37.07 13.71
C THR A 236 6.61 -36.14 14.30
N THR A 237 6.11 -36.41 15.50
CA THR A 237 5.13 -35.54 16.19
C THR A 237 5.70 -34.15 16.43
N ARG A 238 6.95 -34.04 16.90
CA ARG A 238 7.61 -32.75 17.11
C ARG A 238 7.76 -31.94 15.81
N MET A 239 8.09 -32.62 14.71
CA MET A 239 8.19 -31.97 13.40
C MET A 239 6.82 -31.44 12.95
N PHE A 240 5.76 -32.24 13.07
CA PHE A 240 4.40 -31.82 12.73
C PHE A 240 3.91 -30.64 13.58
N ARG A 241 4.15 -30.68 14.90
CA ARG A 241 3.87 -29.57 15.81
C ARG A 241 4.56 -28.28 15.36
N ARG A 242 5.87 -28.35 15.07
CA ARG A 242 6.66 -27.20 14.60
C ARG A 242 6.23 -26.68 13.23
N LEU A 243 5.79 -27.58 12.33
CA LEU A 243 5.25 -27.21 11.03
C LEU A 243 3.98 -26.38 11.18
N LEU A 244 3.03 -26.86 12.00
CA LEU A 244 1.76 -26.16 12.21
C LEU A 244 1.89 -24.89 13.04
N ALA A 245 2.81 -24.86 14.00
CA ALA A 245 3.03 -23.68 14.84
C ALA A 245 3.42 -22.45 14.02
N ARG A 246 4.29 -22.61 13.01
CA ARG A 246 4.73 -21.49 12.17
C ARG A 246 3.72 -21.08 11.08
N THR A 247 2.71 -21.90 10.78
CA THR A 247 1.71 -21.59 9.74
C THR A 247 0.51 -20.79 10.26
N HIS A 248 0.33 -20.68 11.58
CA HIS A 248 -0.80 -19.99 12.23
C HIS A 248 -2.15 -20.38 11.61
N PRO A 249 -2.51 -21.67 11.62
CA PRO A 249 -3.68 -22.16 10.89
C PRO A 249 -4.97 -21.62 11.50
N THR A 250 -5.94 -21.31 10.66
CA THR A 250 -7.30 -20.88 11.02
C THR A 250 -8.12 -22.03 11.59
N GLU A 251 -9.20 -21.73 12.30
CA GLU A 251 -10.13 -22.74 12.84
C GLU A 251 -10.64 -23.70 11.74
N ARG A 252 -10.94 -23.16 10.55
CA ARG A 252 -11.43 -23.95 9.41
C ARG A 252 -10.37 -24.92 8.89
N GLU A 253 -9.12 -24.49 8.80
CA GLU A 253 -8.00 -25.34 8.38
C GLU A 253 -7.77 -26.47 9.40
N VAL A 254 -7.73 -26.13 10.69
CA VAL A 254 -7.56 -27.10 11.78
C VAL A 254 -8.71 -28.11 11.80
N SER A 255 -9.96 -27.64 11.71
CA SER A 255 -11.15 -28.51 11.67
C SER A 255 -11.13 -29.45 10.47
N THR A 256 -10.75 -28.95 9.29
CA THR A 256 -10.65 -29.76 8.06
C THR A 256 -9.57 -30.83 8.19
N LEU A 257 -8.37 -30.46 8.63
CA LEU A 257 -7.26 -31.39 8.81
C LEU A 257 -7.58 -32.45 9.87
N THR A 258 -8.17 -32.04 11.00
CA THR A 258 -8.62 -32.93 12.08
C THR A 258 -9.58 -33.98 11.53
N GLY A 259 -10.57 -33.56 10.73
CA GLY A 259 -11.53 -34.46 10.11
C GLY A 259 -10.90 -35.43 9.09
N ILE A 260 -9.86 -35.01 8.36
CA ILE A 260 -9.12 -35.87 7.43
C ILE A 260 -8.31 -36.91 8.20
N LEU A 261 -7.54 -36.49 9.21
CA LEU A 261 -6.70 -37.38 10.01
C LEU A 261 -7.55 -38.42 10.74
N ARG A 262 -8.64 -37.99 11.39
CA ARG A 262 -9.59 -38.89 12.05
C ARG A 262 -10.13 -39.98 11.10
N ARG A 263 -10.52 -39.59 9.88
CA ARG A 263 -10.98 -40.54 8.86
C ARG A 263 -9.87 -41.46 8.35
N ALA A 264 -8.63 -40.98 8.32
CA ALA A 264 -7.48 -41.77 7.90
C ALA A 264 -7.14 -42.84 8.95
N SER A 265 -7.24 -42.53 10.24
CA SER A 265 -7.04 -43.50 11.32
C SER A 265 -8.19 -44.50 11.47
N GLU A 266 -9.41 -44.15 11.04
CA GLU A 266 -10.61 -45.00 11.10
C GLU A 266 -10.74 -45.97 9.90
N ARG A 267 -9.92 -45.85 8.85
CA ARG A 267 -10.02 -46.75 7.68
C ARG A 267 -9.47 -48.15 8.02
N PRO A 268 -10.28 -49.22 7.89
CA PRO A 268 -9.76 -50.58 8.00
C PRO A 268 -8.79 -50.87 6.85
N GLU A 269 -7.76 -51.66 7.13
CA GLU A 269 -6.83 -52.19 6.14
C GLU A 269 -7.66 -52.80 4.99
N ARG A 270 -7.42 -52.33 3.76
CA ARG A 270 -7.86 -53.08 2.59
C ARG A 270 -6.90 -54.26 2.46
N ASP A 271 -7.37 -55.44 2.85
CA ASP A 271 -6.72 -56.69 2.50
C ASP A 271 -6.68 -56.79 0.96
N ASP A 272 -5.50 -56.56 0.38
CA ASP A 272 -5.13 -56.97 -1.00
C ASP A 272 -4.36 -58.31 -0.94
#